data_AF-A0A8S3X6D5-F1
#
_entry.id   AF-A0A8S3X6D5-F1
#
_cell.length_a   1.000
_cell.length_b   1.000
_cell.length_c   1.000
_cell.angle_alpha   90.00
_cell.angle_beta   90.00
_cell.angle_gamma   90.00
#
_symmetry.space_group_name_H-M   'P 1'
#
loop_
_entity.id
_entity.type
_entity.pdbx_description
1 polymer ?
#
loop_
_entity_poly.entity_id
_entity_poly.type
_entity_poly.pdbx_seq_one_letter_code
_entity_poly.pdbx_strand_id
1 'polypeptide(L)'
;MYSCCEGSIDKESTMLCTRCGEAFHYSCVDPANSYDFSTIDTNKWTSPTCTAKKPKAIKGDNTPIRWGASQASANSTVTQRHKKKKTLSEPSSKVQTSDTVGQITVSSLELREIIRQEIRQEIIELQKGLEASFKNLLNTKFKKIEDEVEEVKKSVPFINNKYEEIKTQLVNQEKSLKSMDLISADMAQLKTSLNKLEIENNTRDQWARRSNIEICGVPEKKNENLISIIENFAKKADIPFNASTDMDFVTRVASLSKDNEMPKRIIMRFMSQYLTFSSSG
;
A
#
# COMPACT_ATOMS: atom_id res chain seq x y z
N MET A 1 18.31 11.57 18.17
CA MET A 1 17.67 12.64 17.38
C MET A 1 17.54 12.11 15.96
N TYR A 2 16.34 12.09 15.39
CA TYR A 2 16.04 11.45 14.11
C TYR A 2 15.77 12.54 13.06
N SER A 3 16.23 12.35 11.83
CA SER A 3 16.27 13.41 10.80
C SER A 3 14.92 13.71 10.13
N CYS A 4 13.82 13.42 10.84
CA CYS A 4 12.44 13.66 10.40
C CYS A 4 11.57 14.40 11.42
N CYS A 5 11.82 14.25 12.74
CA CYS A 5 11.09 14.91 13.81
C CYS A 5 11.81 14.77 15.17
N GLU A 6 11.40 15.58 16.14
CA GLU A 6 11.98 15.60 17.51
C GLU A 6 11.29 14.62 18.50
N GLY A 7 10.39 13.76 18.02
CA GLY A 7 9.60 12.86 18.87
C GLY A 7 10.41 11.76 19.56
N SER A 8 9.94 11.33 20.75
CA SER A 8 10.39 10.12 21.45
C SER A 8 9.83 8.85 20.79
N ILE A 9 10.51 7.70 20.98
CA ILE A 9 10.55 6.64 19.95
C ILE A 9 10.35 5.23 20.53
N ASP A 10 9.36 4.52 19.98
CA ASP A 10 9.32 3.06 19.97
C ASP A 10 10.11 2.54 18.76
N LYS A 11 11.15 1.74 19.00
CA LYS A 11 12.16 1.37 17.98
C LYS A 11 11.58 0.62 16.78
N GLU A 12 10.47 -0.09 16.98
CA GLU A 12 9.83 -0.96 15.99
C GLU A 12 9.20 -0.17 14.83
N SER A 13 8.93 1.12 15.01
CA SER A 13 8.26 1.99 14.02
C SER A 13 9.24 2.82 13.16
N THR A 14 10.47 2.32 12.91
CA THR A 14 11.55 3.10 12.28
C THR A 14 12.29 2.36 11.16
N MET A 15 12.78 3.10 10.15
CA MET A 15 13.55 2.60 9.01
C MET A 15 14.82 3.43 8.74
N LEU A 16 15.85 2.79 8.18
CA LEU A 16 17.15 3.39 7.91
C LEU A 16 17.32 3.75 6.43
N CYS A 17 17.86 4.94 6.14
CA CYS A 17 18.20 5.32 4.77
C CYS A 17 19.54 4.70 4.34
N THR A 18 19.52 3.87 3.30
CA THR A 18 20.71 3.21 2.71
C THR A 18 21.83 4.15 2.23
N ARG A 19 21.59 5.46 2.16
CA ARG A 19 22.56 6.47 1.67
C ARG A 19 23.19 7.36 2.74
N CYS A 20 22.48 7.66 3.82
CA CYS A 20 22.99 8.52 4.90
C CYS A 20 23.07 7.82 6.25
N GLY A 21 22.52 6.61 6.39
CA GLY A 21 22.43 5.89 7.66
C GLY A 21 21.43 6.49 8.67
N GLU A 22 20.82 7.64 8.35
CA GLU A 22 19.83 8.29 9.20
C GLU A 22 18.55 7.46 9.31
N ALA A 23 17.93 7.53 10.50
CA ALA A 23 16.69 6.83 10.81
C ALA A 23 15.46 7.76 10.70
N PHE A 24 14.36 7.20 10.20
CA PHE A 24 13.10 7.88 9.91
C PHE A 24 11.93 7.06 10.48
N HIS A 25 10.90 7.71 11.04
CA HIS A 25 9.66 7.03 11.43
C HIS A 25 8.80 6.72 10.21
N TYR A 26 8.12 5.57 10.20
CA TYR A 26 7.18 5.21 9.13
C TYR A 26 6.12 6.29 8.89
N SER A 27 5.51 6.80 9.97
CA SER A 27 4.52 7.89 9.95
C SER A 27 5.06 9.24 9.48
N CYS A 28 6.38 9.45 9.46
CA CYS A 28 7.00 10.65 8.89
C CYS A 28 7.41 10.47 7.42
N VAL A 29 7.52 9.23 6.94
CA VAL A 29 7.80 8.90 5.53
C VAL A 29 6.49 8.80 4.73
N ASP A 30 5.45 8.25 5.34
CA ASP A 30 4.11 8.09 4.78
C ASP A 30 3.03 8.45 5.83
N PRO A 31 2.74 9.76 6.02
CA PRO A 31 1.70 10.21 6.94
C PRO A 31 0.28 9.86 6.49
N ALA A 32 0.10 9.29 5.28
CA ALA A 32 -1.17 8.78 4.80
C ALA A 32 -1.36 7.28 5.13
N ASN A 33 -0.32 6.58 5.61
CA ASN A 33 -0.29 5.14 5.84
C ASN A 33 -0.83 4.34 4.63
N SER A 34 -0.36 4.75 3.44
CA SER A 34 -0.70 4.24 2.12
C SER A 34 0.16 3.04 1.67
N TYR A 35 1.28 2.79 2.35
CA TYR A 35 2.18 1.66 2.10
C TYR A 35 2.28 0.72 3.30
N ASP A 36 2.21 -0.58 3.05
CA ASP A 36 2.58 -1.61 4.03
C ASP A 36 4.11 -1.76 4.10
N PHE A 37 4.70 -1.14 5.12
CA PHE A 37 6.14 -1.17 5.37
C PHE A 37 6.71 -2.57 5.62
N SER A 38 5.89 -3.58 5.96
CA SER A 38 6.36 -4.97 6.09
C SER A 38 6.76 -5.60 4.74
N THR A 39 6.25 -5.05 3.64
CA THR A 39 6.54 -5.50 2.26
C THR A 39 7.73 -4.78 1.63
N ILE A 40 8.25 -3.72 2.26
CA ILE A 40 9.32 -2.87 1.70
C ILE A 40 10.69 -3.47 2.03
N ASP A 41 11.49 -3.72 0.98
CA ASP A 41 12.91 -4.07 1.15
C ASP A 41 13.70 -2.86 1.70
N THR A 42 13.85 -2.84 3.02
CA THR A 42 14.57 -1.82 3.77
C THR A 42 16.02 -1.65 3.29
N ASN A 43 16.64 -2.69 2.73
CA ASN A 43 18.00 -2.66 2.19
C ASN A 43 18.11 -1.91 0.84
N LYS A 44 16.98 -1.48 0.25
CA LYS A 44 16.93 -0.66 -0.97
C LYS A 44 16.33 0.73 -0.75
N TRP A 45 15.75 1.01 0.41
CA TRP A 45 15.05 2.28 0.66
C TRP A 45 16.01 3.48 0.74
N THR A 46 15.60 4.61 0.16
CA THR A 46 16.37 5.86 0.17
C THR A 46 15.45 7.02 0.57
N SER A 47 15.81 7.79 1.60
CA SER A 47 15.05 8.95 2.06
C SER A 47 14.79 9.98 0.94
N PRO A 48 13.71 10.79 1.04
CA PRO A 48 13.42 11.85 0.06
C PRO A 48 14.60 12.82 -0.12
N THR A 49 15.29 13.19 0.96
CA THR A 49 16.45 14.08 0.95
C THR A 49 17.65 13.47 0.20
N CYS A 50 17.91 12.16 0.34
CA CYS A 50 18.97 11.46 -0.38
C CYS A 50 18.58 11.05 -1.81
N THR A 51 17.29 11.07 -2.14
CA THR A 51 16.77 10.87 -3.50
C THR A 51 16.76 12.18 -4.30
N ALA A 52 16.38 13.32 -3.71
CA ALA A 52 16.48 14.63 -4.34
C ALA A 52 17.93 15.03 -4.67
N LYS A 53 18.91 14.54 -3.88
CA LYS A 53 20.35 14.69 -4.13
C LYS A 53 20.93 13.73 -5.19
N LYS A 54 20.10 12.92 -5.89
CA LYS A 54 20.57 12.12 -7.04
C LYS A 54 20.78 13.07 -8.23
N PRO A 55 21.95 13.09 -8.89
CA PRO A 55 22.06 13.74 -10.21
C PRO A 55 21.06 13.05 -11.15
N LYS A 56 20.26 13.83 -11.88
CA LYS A 56 19.32 13.27 -12.87
C LYS A 56 20.11 12.52 -13.93
N ALA A 57 20.00 11.19 -13.94
CA ALA A 57 20.55 10.39 -15.01
C ALA A 57 19.85 10.78 -16.31
N ILE A 58 20.62 11.22 -17.31
CA ILE A 58 20.09 11.58 -18.63
C ILE A 58 19.75 10.28 -19.37
N LYS A 59 18.56 9.74 -19.11
CA LYS A 59 17.87 8.82 -20.00
C LYS A 59 16.99 9.63 -20.94
N GLY A 60 16.99 9.28 -22.22
CA GLY A 60 16.35 10.06 -23.28
C GLY A 60 14.84 9.83 -23.34
N ASP A 61 14.08 10.57 -22.54
CA ASP A 61 12.61 10.54 -22.60
C ASP A 61 12.10 11.47 -23.72
N ASN A 62 11.68 10.89 -24.85
CA ASN A 62 10.94 11.59 -25.89
C ASN A 62 9.51 11.91 -25.42
N THR A 63 9.35 12.98 -24.65
CA THR A 63 8.03 13.55 -24.31
C THR A 63 7.74 14.82 -25.13
N PRO A 64 6.52 14.98 -25.67
CA PRO A 64 6.21 16.06 -26.61
C PRO A 64 6.11 17.42 -25.90
N ILE A 65 6.84 18.42 -26.42
CA ILE A 65 6.85 19.77 -25.87
C ILE A 65 5.50 20.47 -26.13
N ARG A 66 4.76 20.77 -25.06
CA ARG A 66 3.53 21.56 -25.10
C ARG A 66 3.86 23.05 -25.22
N TRP A 67 3.64 23.61 -26.40
CA TRP A 67 3.80 25.06 -26.64
C TRP A 67 2.79 25.87 -25.81
N GLY A 68 3.22 27.00 -25.23
CA GLY A 68 2.33 27.88 -24.47
C GLY A 68 3.01 29.11 -23.87
N ALA A 69 3.08 30.20 -24.66
CA ALA A 69 3.24 31.63 -24.31
C ALA A 69 4.17 32.01 -23.10
N SER A 70 5.14 32.92 -23.24
CA SER A 70 4.90 34.32 -23.68
C SER A 70 6.20 35.13 -23.88
N GLN A 71 6.07 36.27 -24.59
CA GLN A 71 6.89 37.49 -24.56
C GLN A 71 8.34 37.55 -25.15
N ALA A 72 8.44 38.42 -26.18
CA ALA A 72 9.39 39.53 -26.35
C ALA A 72 10.81 39.34 -26.95
N SER A 73 11.11 40.24 -27.92
CA SER A 73 12.43 40.67 -28.44
C SER A 73 13.35 39.65 -29.15
N ALA A 74 14.07 39.98 -30.22
CA ALA A 74 14.22 41.24 -30.97
C ALA A 74 14.71 40.98 -32.42
N ASN A 75 14.68 42.04 -33.26
CA ASN A 75 15.28 42.16 -34.61
C ASN A 75 14.61 41.29 -35.72
N SER A 76 14.10 41.81 -36.85
CA SER A 76 14.70 42.68 -37.90
C SER A 76 15.79 41.93 -38.69
N THR A 77 15.84 41.93 -40.03
CA THR A 77 15.58 43.03 -41.00
C THR A 77 15.33 42.49 -42.45
N VAL A 78 14.59 43.24 -43.30
CA VAL A 78 14.50 43.14 -44.81
C VAL A 78 14.00 41.80 -45.43
N THR A 79 12.94 41.64 -46.26
CA THR A 79 12.07 42.43 -47.19
C THR A 79 12.36 42.27 -48.71
N GLN A 80 11.29 42.37 -49.53
CA GLN A 80 11.27 42.59 -51.02
C GLN A 80 11.66 41.36 -51.90
N ARG A 81 11.10 41.11 -53.12
CA ARG A 81 9.91 41.62 -53.85
C ARG A 81 9.60 40.72 -55.08
N HIS A 82 8.33 40.69 -55.53
CA HIS A 82 7.89 40.02 -56.77
C HIS A 82 8.53 40.55 -58.08
N LYS A 83 8.41 39.76 -59.17
CA LYS A 83 7.90 40.27 -60.47
C LYS A 83 7.28 39.19 -61.37
N LYS A 84 6.78 39.60 -62.55
CA LYS A 84 5.67 38.97 -63.31
C LYS A 84 5.98 38.88 -64.84
N LYS A 85 5.31 37.95 -65.54
CA LYS A 85 5.22 37.71 -67.01
C LYS A 85 5.76 38.77 -68.02
N LYS A 86 6.46 38.28 -69.05
CA LYS A 86 6.21 38.48 -70.52
C LYS A 86 6.47 37.14 -71.25
N THR A 87 5.97 36.72 -72.42
CA THR A 87 5.10 37.22 -73.54
C THR A 87 5.74 37.87 -74.78
N LEU A 88 5.85 37.07 -75.87
CA LEU A 88 6.06 37.42 -77.31
C LEU A 88 7.41 38.11 -77.67
N SER A 89 7.92 38.10 -78.92
CA SER A 89 7.40 37.63 -80.24
C SER A 89 8.54 37.05 -81.13
N GLU A 90 8.19 36.51 -82.30
CA GLU A 90 9.13 36.35 -83.45
C GLU A 90 9.60 37.71 -84.01
N PRO A 91 10.63 37.73 -84.88
CA PRO A 91 10.33 38.02 -86.29
C PRO A 91 11.13 37.18 -87.32
N SER A 92 10.69 37.22 -88.58
CA SER A 92 11.28 36.52 -89.74
C SER A 92 12.19 37.42 -90.59
N SER A 93 13.15 36.82 -91.31
CA SER A 93 13.79 37.41 -92.50
C SER A 93 14.39 36.32 -93.42
N LYS A 94 14.47 36.60 -94.72
CA LYS A 94 14.89 35.67 -95.80
C LYS A 94 16.35 35.90 -96.22
N VAL A 95 16.95 34.92 -96.91
CA VAL A 95 17.73 35.05 -98.18
C VAL A 95 18.17 33.65 -98.67
N GLN A 96 18.60 33.52 -99.92
CA GLN A 96 18.99 32.29 -100.65
C GLN A 96 20.36 32.54 -101.36
N THR A 97 21.09 31.61 -101.99
CA THR A 97 20.83 30.27 -102.58
C THR A 97 21.99 29.28 -102.30
N SER A 98 22.04 28.13 -102.99
CA SER A 98 23.24 27.43 -103.56
C SER A 98 24.58 27.41 -102.80
N ASP A 99 25.34 26.30 -102.69
CA ASP A 99 25.26 25.05 -103.46
C ASP A 99 25.92 23.82 -102.79
N THR A 100 25.60 22.65 -103.35
CA THR A 100 26.17 21.30 -103.21
C THR A 100 27.49 21.06 -102.43
N VAL A 101 27.38 20.33 -101.31
CA VAL A 101 28.23 19.16 -100.97
C VAL A 101 27.32 18.07 -100.36
N GLY A 102 27.58 16.79 -100.64
CA GLY A 102 26.70 15.69 -100.26
C GLY A 102 26.55 15.48 -98.75
N GLN A 103 25.30 15.45 -98.27
CA GLN A 103 24.94 15.23 -96.87
C GLN A 103 23.89 14.12 -96.78
N ILE A 104 24.05 13.18 -95.83
CA ILE A 104 23.12 12.06 -95.64
C ILE A 104 21.82 12.60 -95.03
N THR A 105 20.77 12.74 -95.85
CA THR A 105 19.45 13.19 -95.41
C THR A 105 18.66 12.06 -94.76
N VAL A 106 19.03 11.67 -93.54
CA VAL A 106 18.06 11.05 -92.61
C VAL A 106 16.93 12.07 -92.43
N SER A 107 15.66 11.65 -92.53
CA SER A 107 14.58 12.62 -92.42
C SER A 107 14.55 13.22 -91.02
N SER A 108 14.46 14.56 -90.96
CA SER A 108 14.21 15.29 -89.70
C SER A 108 12.94 14.78 -88.99
N LEU A 109 11.99 14.21 -89.75
CA LEU A 109 10.78 13.58 -89.22
C LEU A 109 11.06 12.21 -88.56
N GLU A 110 11.96 11.40 -89.10
CA GLU A 110 12.31 10.08 -88.56
C GLU A 110 13.04 10.20 -87.22
N LEU A 111 14.10 11.01 -87.17
CA LEU A 111 14.82 11.32 -85.92
C LEU A 111 13.86 11.88 -84.85
N ARG A 112 12.92 12.75 -85.26
CA ARG A 112 11.92 13.35 -84.37
C ARG A 112 10.78 12.40 -83.99
N GLU A 113 10.62 11.25 -84.61
CA GLU A 113 9.74 10.18 -84.12
C GLU A 113 10.48 9.20 -83.23
N ILE A 114 11.71 8.79 -83.58
CA ILE A 114 12.57 7.93 -82.74
C ILE A 114 12.74 8.53 -81.34
N ILE A 115 13.18 9.80 -81.27
CA ILE A 115 13.31 10.54 -79.98
C ILE A 115 11.97 10.60 -79.22
N ARG A 116 10.84 10.59 -79.92
CA ARG A 116 9.49 10.64 -79.33
C ARG A 116 8.94 9.25 -79.00
N GLN A 117 9.58 8.17 -79.42
CA GLN A 117 9.33 6.81 -78.95
C GLN A 117 10.14 6.58 -77.68
N GLU A 118 11.45 6.83 -77.69
CA GLU A 118 12.33 6.71 -76.51
C GLU A 118 11.81 7.50 -75.30
N ILE A 119 11.47 8.78 -75.45
CA ILE A 119 10.92 9.60 -74.35
C ILE A 119 9.59 9.02 -73.82
N ARG A 120 8.77 8.40 -74.67
CA ARG A 120 7.54 7.71 -74.20
C ARG A 120 7.88 6.41 -73.47
N GLN A 121 8.87 5.67 -73.93
CA GLN A 121 9.41 4.47 -73.29
C GLN A 121 9.85 4.80 -71.85
N GLU A 122 10.73 5.80 -71.69
CA GLU A 122 11.22 6.26 -70.39
C GLU A 122 10.08 6.74 -69.47
N ILE A 123 9.12 7.52 -69.98
CA ILE A 123 7.97 7.98 -69.19
C ILE A 123 7.13 6.80 -68.70
N ILE A 124 6.91 5.78 -69.53
CA ILE A 124 6.15 4.57 -69.16
C ILE A 124 6.89 3.77 -68.09
N GLU A 125 8.22 3.66 -68.18
CA GLU A 125 9.03 2.95 -67.17
C GLU A 125 9.13 3.72 -65.85
N LEU A 126 9.30 5.04 -65.90
CA LEU A 126 9.22 5.91 -64.71
C LEU A 126 7.85 5.83 -64.03
N GLN A 127 6.77 5.81 -64.82
CA GLN A 127 5.40 5.69 -64.29
C GLN A 127 5.16 4.31 -63.64
N LYS A 128 5.64 3.21 -64.25
CA LYS A 128 5.65 1.87 -63.64
C LYS A 128 6.49 1.81 -62.36
N GLY A 129 7.68 2.40 -62.36
CA GLY A 129 8.58 2.42 -61.20
C GLY A 129 8.01 3.20 -60.01
N LEU A 130 7.33 4.32 -60.30
CA LEU A 130 6.58 5.09 -59.30
C LEU A 130 5.41 4.28 -58.74
N GLU A 131 4.60 3.66 -59.60
CA GLU A 131 3.45 2.85 -59.19
C GLU A 131 3.87 1.63 -58.36
N ALA A 132 4.96 0.96 -58.74
CA ALA A 132 5.56 -0.14 -57.99
C ALA A 132 6.08 0.31 -56.61
N SER A 133 6.80 1.44 -56.54
CA SER A 133 7.28 2.01 -55.29
C SER A 133 6.12 2.41 -54.36
N PHE A 134 5.04 2.97 -54.92
CA PHE A 134 3.85 3.34 -54.16
C PHE A 134 3.09 2.12 -53.62
N LYS A 135 2.90 1.08 -54.44
CA LYS A 135 2.32 -0.21 -54.01
C LYS A 135 3.17 -0.88 -52.92
N ASN A 136 4.50 -0.88 -53.06
CA ASN A 136 5.42 -1.42 -52.06
C ASN A 136 5.36 -0.64 -50.74
N LEU A 137 5.30 0.69 -50.79
CA LEU A 137 5.16 1.54 -49.61
C LEU A 137 3.82 1.30 -48.89
N LEU A 138 2.71 1.23 -49.64
CA LEU A 138 1.38 0.94 -49.09
C LEU A 138 1.36 -0.45 -48.44
N ASN A 139 1.79 -1.50 -49.15
CA ASN A 139 1.82 -2.87 -48.60
C ASN A 139 2.68 -2.95 -47.33
N THR A 140 3.83 -2.26 -47.30
CA THR A 140 4.71 -2.20 -46.11
C THR A 140 4.06 -1.46 -44.93
N LYS A 141 3.20 -0.47 -45.19
CA LYS A 141 2.47 0.28 -44.15
C LYS A 141 1.24 -0.48 -43.66
N PHE A 142 0.43 -1.03 -44.56
CA PHE A 142 -0.74 -1.84 -44.21
C PHE A 142 -0.33 -3.08 -43.40
N LYS A 143 0.74 -3.79 -43.81
CA LYS A 143 1.19 -4.96 -43.07
C LYS A 143 1.62 -4.64 -41.63
N LYS A 144 2.28 -3.49 -41.40
CA LYS A 144 2.60 -3.06 -40.03
C LYS A 144 1.35 -2.76 -39.19
N ILE A 145 0.34 -2.15 -39.79
CA ILE A 145 -0.95 -1.91 -39.11
C ILE A 145 -1.66 -3.25 -38.82
N GLU A 146 -1.58 -4.22 -39.73
CA GLU A 146 -2.09 -5.58 -39.55
C GLU A 146 -1.36 -6.33 -38.41
N ASP A 147 -0.03 -6.26 -38.37
CA ASP A 147 0.80 -6.80 -37.29
C ASP A 147 0.45 -6.15 -35.92
N GLU A 148 0.34 -4.82 -35.86
CA GLU A 148 -0.04 -4.04 -34.67
C GLU A 148 -1.47 -4.37 -34.19
N VAL A 149 -2.43 -4.51 -35.11
CA VAL A 149 -3.83 -4.89 -34.79
C VAL A 149 -3.89 -6.33 -34.28
N GLU A 150 -3.13 -7.25 -34.85
CA GLU A 150 -3.06 -8.64 -34.41
C GLU A 150 -2.34 -8.78 -33.04
N GLU A 151 -1.49 -7.83 -32.65
CA GLU A 151 -0.94 -7.72 -31.29
C GLU A 151 -1.97 -7.15 -30.29
N VAL A 152 -2.66 -6.05 -30.63
CA VAL A 152 -3.75 -5.49 -29.80
C VAL A 152 -4.85 -6.53 -29.54
N LYS A 153 -5.24 -7.29 -30.57
CA LYS A 153 -6.20 -8.40 -30.52
C LYS A 153 -5.79 -9.53 -29.57
N LYS A 154 -4.48 -9.71 -29.31
CA LYS A 154 -3.95 -10.65 -28.29
C LYS A 154 -3.89 -10.04 -26.89
N SER A 155 -3.70 -8.72 -26.77
CA SER A 155 -3.67 -8.03 -25.48
C SER A 155 -5.07 -7.92 -24.82
N VAL A 156 -6.13 -7.73 -25.62
CA VAL A 156 -7.53 -7.65 -25.13
C VAL A 156 -7.95 -8.85 -24.27
N PRO A 157 -7.82 -10.13 -24.70
CA PRO A 157 -8.19 -11.27 -23.85
C PRO A 157 -7.29 -11.43 -22.62
N PHE A 158 -6.01 -11.02 -22.68
CA PHE A 158 -5.12 -11.01 -21.51
C PHE A 158 -5.62 -10.00 -20.46
N ILE A 159 -5.97 -8.78 -20.88
CA ILE A 159 -6.53 -7.74 -20.01
C ILE A 159 -7.88 -8.19 -19.43
N ASN A 160 -8.75 -8.79 -20.24
CA ASN A 160 -10.05 -9.31 -19.77
C ASN A 160 -9.88 -10.42 -18.71
N ASN A 161 -8.95 -11.35 -18.92
CA ASN A 161 -8.68 -12.41 -17.95
C ASN A 161 -8.12 -11.84 -16.64
N LYS A 162 -7.22 -10.85 -16.71
CA LYS A 162 -6.70 -10.16 -15.51
C LYS A 162 -7.77 -9.33 -14.80
N TYR A 163 -8.71 -8.74 -15.53
CA TYR A 163 -9.86 -8.03 -14.95
C TYR A 163 -10.78 -8.97 -14.17
N GLU A 164 -11.16 -10.12 -14.73
CA GLU A 164 -11.97 -11.12 -14.01
C GLU A 164 -11.22 -11.75 -12.83
N GLU A 165 -9.91 -11.96 -12.94
CA GLU A 165 -9.06 -12.39 -11.81
C GLU A 165 -9.09 -11.38 -10.66
N ILE A 166 -8.84 -10.09 -10.92
CA ILE A 166 -8.91 -9.02 -9.90
C ILE A 166 -10.32 -8.92 -9.29
N LYS A 167 -11.37 -9.01 -10.13
CA LYS A 167 -12.77 -8.98 -9.70
C LYS A 167 -13.13 -10.16 -8.78
N THR A 168 -12.64 -11.37 -9.06
CA THR A 168 -12.84 -12.51 -8.14
C THR A 168 -12.05 -12.37 -6.83
N GLN A 169 -10.83 -11.80 -6.88
CA GLN A 169 -10.06 -11.48 -5.67
C GLN A 169 -10.79 -10.46 -4.79
N LEU A 170 -11.31 -9.36 -5.36
CA LEU A 170 -12.10 -8.36 -4.63
C LEU A 170 -13.33 -8.95 -3.96
N VAL A 171 -14.11 -9.77 -4.68
CA VAL A 171 -15.30 -10.46 -4.12
C VAL A 171 -14.94 -11.42 -2.99
N ASN A 172 -13.75 -12.02 -3.00
CA ASN A 172 -13.29 -12.89 -1.92
C ASN A 172 -12.71 -12.10 -0.73
N GLN A 173 -12.04 -10.97 -0.98
CA GLN A 173 -11.63 -10.02 0.06
C GLN A 173 -12.84 -9.42 0.79
N GLU A 174 -13.89 -9.02 0.06
CA GLU A 174 -15.14 -8.51 0.64
C GLU A 174 -15.81 -9.52 1.60
N LYS A 175 -15.84 -10.80 1.22
CA LYS A 175 -16.32 -11.89 2.11
C LYS A 175 -15.43 -12.06 3.34
N SER A 176 -14.12 -11.96 3.18
CA SER A 176 -13.16 -12.10 4.28
C SER A 176 -13.22 -10.93 5.27
N LEU A 177 -13.46 -9.71 4.80
CA LEU A 177 -13.68 -8.55 5.68
C LEU A 177 -14.95 -8.74 6.50
N LYS A 178 -16.06 -9.13 5.86
CA LYS A 178 -17.34 -9.40 6.54
C LYS A 178 -17.25 -10.53 7.57
N SER A 179 -16.41 -11.55 7.36
CA SER A 179 -16.19 -12.58 8.38
C SER A 179 -15.29 -12.08 9.53
N MET A 180 -14.32 -11.20 9.28
CA MET A 180 -13.53 -10.56 10.35
C MET A 180 -14.37 -9.63 11.22
N ASP A 181 -15.32 -8.88 10.64
CA ASP A 181 -16.26 -8.03 11.41
C ASP A 181 -17.11 -8.87 12.38
N LEU A 182 -17.63 -10.02 11.92
CA LEU A 182 -18.39 -10.96 12.75
C LEU A 182 -17.51 -11.55 13.87
N ILE A 183 -16.31 -12.04 13.55
CA ILE A 183 -15.36 -12.57 14.54
C ILE A 183 -14.97 -11.51 15.57
N SER A 184 -14.84 -10.24 15.16
CA SER A 184 -14.57 -9.12 16.05
C SER A 184 -15.72 -8.86 17.04
N ALA A 185 -16.97 -8.92 16.55
CA ALA A 185 -18.16 -8.81 17.39
C ALA A 185 -18.29 -9.98 18.38
N ASP A 186 -18.08 -11.21 17.93
CA ASP A 186 -18.09 -12.42 18.79
C ASP A 186 -17.01 -12.34 19.87
N MET A 187 -15.80 -11.88 19.52
CA MET A 187 -14.70 -11.67 20.48
C MET A 187 -15.03 -10.60 21.52
N ALA A 188 -15.77 -9.54 21.15
CA ALA A 188 -16.23 -8.52 22.09
C ALA A 188 -17.32 -9.07 23.04
N GLN A 189 -18.27 -9.86 22.54
CA GLN A 189 -19.28 -10.52 23.36
C GLN A 189 -18.67 -11.56 24.32
N LEU A 190 -17.69 -12.34 23.85
CA LEU A 190 -17.01 -13.37 24.64
C LEU A 190 -16.19 -12.74 25.78
N LYS A 191 -15.43 -11.67 25.50
CA LYS A 191 -14.72 -10.90 26.54
C LYS A 191 -15.68 -10.32 27.57
N THR A 192 -16.81 -9.76 27.13
CA THR A 192 -17.84 -9.21 28.04
C THR A 192 -18.43 -10.31 28.94
N SER A 193 -18.70 -11.48 28.38
CA SER A 193 -19.21 -12.64 29.12
C SER A 193 -18.19 -13.22 30.10
N LEU A 194 -16.91 -13.27 29.73
CA LEU A 194 -15.82 -13.71 30.60
C LEU A 194 -15.69 -12.78 31.81
N ASN A 195 -15.59 -11.47 31.59
CA ASN A 195 -15.52 -10.47 32.67
C ASN A 195 -16.74 -10.56 33.60
N LYS A 196 -17.95 -10.78 33.06
CA LYS A 196 -19.17 -10.98 33.84
C LYS A 196 -19.09 -12.24 34.72
N LEU A 197 -18.63 -13.36 34.18
CA LEU A 197 -18.44 -14.61 34.92
C LEU A 197 -17.35 -14.51 36.00
N GLU A 198 -16.27 -13.77 35.74
CA GLU A 198 -15.21 -13.49 36.72
C GLU A 198 -15.74 -12.64 37.89
N ILE A 199 -16.48 -11.56 37.60
CA ILE A 199 -17.14 -10.72 38.62
C ILE A 199 -18.14 -11.54 39.43
N GLU A 200 -18.98 -12.36 38.77
CA GLU A 200 -19.92 -13.26 39.45
C GLU A 200 -19.20 -14.31 40.31
N ASN A 201 -18.06 -14.85 39.87
CA ASN A 201 -17.32 -15.82 40.64
C ASN A 201 -16.63 -15.19 41.85
N ASN A 202 -15.92 -14.07 41.70
CA ASN A 202 -15.35 -13.34 42.83
C ASN A 202 -16.46 -12.96 43.83
N THR A 203 -17.60 -12.44 43.34
CA THR A 203 -18.78 -12.16 44.18
C THR A 203 -19.21 -13.40 44.97
N ARG A 204 -19.39 -14.55 44.30
CA ARG A 204 -19.76 -15.84 44.93
C ARG A 204 -18.74 -16.30 45.97
N ASP A 205 -17.45 -16.15 45.68
CA ASP A 205 -16.34 -16.45 46.59
C ASP A 205 -16.35 -15.56 47.85
N GLN A 206 -16.65 -14.26 47.70
CA GLN A 206 -16.83 -13.36 48.86
C GLN A 206 -18.06 -13.76 49.68
N TRP A 207 -19.20 -14.06 49.04
CA TRP A 207 -20.41 -14.53 49.75
C TRP A 207 -20.16 -15.83 50.52
N ALA A 208 -19.44 -16.79 49.94
CA ALA A 208 -19.07 -18.06 50.59
C ALA A 208 -18.07 -17.92 51.75
N ARG A 209 -17.43 -16.75 51.87
CA ARG A 209 -16.49 -16.37 52.95
C ARG A 209 -17.06 -15.34 53.91
N ARG A 210 -18.29 -14.84 53.69
CA ARG A 210 -18.92 -13.75 54.47
C ARG A 210 -19.13 -14.09 55.95
N SER A 211 -19.27 -15.36 56.31
CA SER A 211 -19.32 -15.83 57.70
C SER A 211 -17.98 -16.37 58.22
N ASN A 212 -16.87 -16.17 57.50
CA ASN A 212 -15.54 -16.53 57.95
C ASN A 212 -14.83 -15.32 58.58
N ILE A 213 -14.17 -15.51 59.73
CA ILE A 213 -13.19 -14.56 60.28
C ILE A 213 -11.80 -15.18 60.21
N GLU A 214 -10.82 -14.40 59.73
CA GLU A 214 -9.40 -14.75 59.73
C GLU A 214 -8.68 -14.05 60.89
N ILE A 215 -7.98 -14.81 61.72
CA ILE A 215 -7.25 -14.34 62.89
C ILE A 215 -5.75 -14.52 62.67
N CYS A 216 -5.02 -13.41 62.70
CA CYS A 216 -3.58 -13.33 62.42
C CYS A 216 -2.74 -13.25 63.71
N GLY A 217 -1.45 -13.55 63.61
CA GLY A 217 -0.45 -13.27 64.67
C GLY A 217 -0.53 -14.16 65.92
N VAL A 218 -1.46 -15.12 66.00
CA VAL A 218 -1.54 -16.07 67.11
C VAL A 218 -0.37 -17.08 67.02
N PRO A 219 0.55 -17.16 68.00
CA PRO A 219 1.65 -18.13 67.95
C PRO A 219 1.14 -19.57 67.85
N GLU A 220 1.86 -20.44 67.14
CA GLU A 220 1.52 -21.88 67.03
C GLU A 220 2.04 -22.66 68.23
N LYS A 221 1.21 -23.55 68.79
CA LYS A 221 1.62 -24.53 69.81
C LYS A 221 1.26 -25.95 69.38
N LYS A 222 2.13 -26.91 69.73
CA LYS A 222 1.84 -28.34 69.56
C LYS A 222 0.62 -28.70 70.41
N ASN A 223 -0.35 -29.41 69.81
CA ASN A 223 -1.60 -29.83 70.43
C ASN A 223 -2.45 -28.65 71.01
N GLU A 224 -2.49 -27.52 70.30
CA GLU A 224 -3.36 -26.39 70.68
C GLU A 224 -4.85 -26.68 70.44
N ASN A 225 -5.70 -26.18 71.33
CA ASN A 225 -7.15 -26.20 71.17
C ASN A 225 -7.63 -24.83 70.68
N LEU A 226 -7.88 -24.71 69.37
CA LEU A 226 -8.29 -23.46 68.71
C LEU A 226 -9.62 -22.90 69.24
N ILE A 227 -10.56 -23.76 69.66
CA ILE A 227 -11.85 -23.34 70.23
C ILE A 227 -11.61 -22.58 71.53
N SER A 228 -10.79 -23.14 72.42
CA SER A 228 -10.43 -22.48 73.69
C SER A 228 -9.68 -21.16 73.49
N ILE A 229 -8.95 -21.00 72.39
CA ILE A 229 -8.28 -19.74 72.04
C ILE A 229 -9.32 -18.69 71.62
N ILE A 230 -10.31 -19.05 70.81
CA ILE A 230 -11.40 -18.16 70.37
C ILE A 230 -12.28 -17.75 71.55
N GLU A 231 -12.67 -18.66 72.43
CA GLU A 231 -13.41 -18.31 73.65
C GLU A 231 -12.66 -17.28 74.50
N ASN A 232 -11.35 -17.44 74.65
CA ASN A 232 -10.50 -16.51 75.39
C ASN A 232 -10.34 -15.15 74.68
N PHE A 233 -10.54 -15.08 73.36
CA PHE A 233 -10.65 -13.80 72.64
C PHE A 233 -12.02 -13.15 72.87
N ALA A 234 -13.12 -13.91 72.74
CA ALA A 234 -14.47 -13.39 72.98
C ALA A 234 -14.65 -12.85 74.42
N LYS A 235 -14.19 -13.62 75.42
CA LYS A 235 -14.15 -13.22 76.85
C LYS A 235 -13.29 -11.99 77.11
N LYS A 236 -12.27 -11.71 76.28
CA LYS A 236 -11.44 -10.49 76.37
C LYS A 236 -11.99 -9.29 75.60
N ALA A 237 -12.87 -9.54 74.62
CA ALA A 237 -13.54 -8.53 73.83
C ALA A 237 -14.92 -8.13 74.41
N ASP A 238 -15.32 -8.75 75.53
CA ASP A 238 -16.65 -8.64 76.16
C ASP A 238 -17.81 -9.01 75.20
N ILE A 239 -17.57 -10.01 74.34
CA ILE A 239 -18.55 -10.51 73.38
C ILE A 239 -19.17 -11.81 73.93
N PRO A 240 -20.50 -11.90 74.11
CA PRO A 240 -21.15 -13.15 74.45
C PRO A 240 -21.05 -14.10 73.24
N PHE A 241 -20.43 -15.25 73.46
CA PHE A 241 -20.08 -16.22 72.43
C PHE A 241 -20.13 -17.64 72.99
N ASN A 242 -20.76 -18.56 72.26
CA ASN A 242 -20.84 -19.98 72.57
C ASN A 242 -20.36 -20.82 71.40
N ALA A 243 -19.23 -21.50 71.58
CA ALA A 243 -18.61 -22.34 70.56
C ALA A 243 -19.49 -23.51 70.06
N SER A 244 -20.53 -23.90 70.80
CA SER A 244 -21.44 -24.99 70.40
C SER A 244 -22.62 -24.53 69.54
N THR A 245 -22.92 -23.22 69.48
CA THR A 245 -24.05 -22.66 68.72
C THR A 245 -23.59 -21.73 67.60
N ASP A 246 -22.48 -21.03 67.82
CA ASP A 246 -22.10 -19.88 66.99
C ASP A 246 -21.04 -20.25 65.95
N MET A 247 -20.28 -21.33 66.18
CA MET A 247 -19.17 -21.80 65.34
C MET A 247 -19.57 -23.01 64.49
N ASP A 248 -19.28 -22.97 63.19
CA ASP A 248 -19.36 -24.13 62.27
C ASP A 248 -18.06 -24.95 62.35
N PHE A 249 -16.92 -24.28 62.11
CA PHE A 249 -15.59 -24.87 62.31
C PHE A 249 -14.52 -23.83 62.65
N VAL A 250 -13.37 -24.32 63.12
CA VAL A 250 -12.12 -23.56 63.24
C VAL A 250 -10.93 -24.40 62.75
N THR A 251 -10.01 -23.80 62.01
CA THR A 251 -8.76 -24.47 61.57
C THR A 251 -7.61 -23.48 61.33
N ARG A 252 -6.37 -23.98 61.35
CA ARG A 252 -5.18 -23.24 60.88
C ARG A 252 -5.06 -23.40 59.36
N VAL A 253 -4.87 -22.31 58.64
CA VAL A 253 -4.67 -22.31 57.18
C VAL A 253 -3.24 -22.74 56.86
N ALA A 254 -3.06 -23.71 55.96
CA ALA A 254 -1.74 -24.05 55.43
C ALA A 254 -1.18 -22.89 54.60
N SER A 255 0.02 -22.41 54.91
CA SER A 255 0.70 -21.43 54.06
C SER A 255 1.26 -22.10 52.80
N LEU A 256 1.23 -21.39 51.67
CA LEU A 256 1.79 -21.88 50.40
C LEU A 256 3.33 -21.99 50.46
N SER A 257 3.99 -21.05 51.12
CA SER A 257 5.44 -21.08 51.37
C SER A 257 5.74 -21.76 52.70
N LYS A 258 6.75 -22.65 52.70
CA LYS A 258 7.21 -23.35 53.91
C LYS A 258 8.07 -22.46 54.80
N ASP A 259 8.83 -21.55 54.18
CA ASP A 259 9.65 -20.55 54.87
C ASP A 259 8.81 -19.32 55.26
N ASN A 260 7.92 -19.49 56.23
CA ASN A 260 7.29 -18.38 56.93
C ASN A 260 7.69 -18.42 58.41
N GLU A 261 8.41 -17.39 58.87
CA GLU A 261 8.61 -17.12 60.30
C GLU A 261 7.31 -16.69 60.99
N MET A 262 6.34 -16.20 60.20
CA MET A 262 5.01 -15.80 60.66
C MET A 262 4.10 -17.03 60.92
N PRO A 263 3.39 -17.10 62.05
CA PRO A 263 2.51 -18.21 62.36
C PRO A 263 1.30 -18.27 61.43
N LYS A 264 0.84 -19.49 61.12
CA LYS A 264 -0.33 -19.74 60.26
C LYS A 264 -1.58 -19.04 60.79
N ARG A 265 -2.33 -18.39 59.90
CA ARG A 265 -3.59 -17.71 60.23
C ARG A 265 -4.65 -18.75 60.61
N ILE A 266 -5.52 -18.40 61.55
CA ILE A 266 -6.68 -19.23 61.94
C ILE A 266 -7.88 -18.74 61.14
N ILE A 267 -8.60 -19.63 60.47
CA ILE A 267 -9.95 -19.33 59.95
C ILE A 267 -10.96 -19.99 60.88
N MET A 268 -11.89 -19.18 61.37
CA MET A 268 -13.13 -19.60 62.02
C MET A 268 -14.29 -19.30 61.08
N ARG A 269 -15.30 -20.17 61.02
CA ARG A 269 -16.58 -19.88 60.39
C ARG A 269 -17.70 -19.85 61.44
N PHE A 270 -18.60 -18.89 61.29
CA PHE A 270 -19.83 -18.80 62.06
C PHE A 270 -20.99 -19.56 61.41
N MET A 271 -21.86 -20.16 62.23
CA MET A 271 -23.09 -20.83 61.82
C MET A 271 -24.10 -19.89 61.14
N SER A 272 -24.06 -18.60 61.49
CA SER A 272 -24.90 -17.55 60.93
C SER A 272 -24.04 -16.39 60.39
N GLN A 273 -24.52 -15.69 59.37
CA GLN A 273 -23.93 -14.43 58.90
C GLN A 273 -24.18 -13.26 59.87
N TYR A 274 -25.11 -13.42 60.82
CA TYR A 274 -25.45 -12.43 61.84
C TYR A 274 -25.57 -13.13 63.20
N LEU A 275 -24.78 -12.68 64.18
CA LEU A 275 -24.97 -13.07 65.58
C LEU A 275 -26.23 -12.40 66.11
N THR A 276 -27.30 -13.18 66.25
CA THR A 276 -28.56 -12.71 66.83
C THR A 276 -28.44 -12.74 68.35
N PHE A 277 -28.07 -11.61 68.95
CA PHE A 277 -28.06 -11.46 70.42
C PHE A 277 -29.49 -11.52 70.97
N SER A 278 -29.96 -12.72 71.31
CA SER A 278 -31.17 -12.90 72.11
C SER A 278 -30.91 -12.39 73.53
N SER A 279 -31.49 -11.23 73.88
CA SER A 279 -31.40 -10.67 75.22
C SER A 279 -32.24 -11.50 76.20
N SER A 280 -31.64 -12.55 76.76
CA SER A 280 -32.21 -13.32 77.86
C SER A 280 -32.10 -12.52 79.16
N GLY A 281 -33.17 -11.80 79.49
CA GLY A 281 -33.45 -11.30 80.84
C GLY A 281 -34.36 -12.25 81.62
#